data_AF-A0A821F8H3-F1
#
_entry.id   AF-A0A821F8H3-F1
#
_cell.length_a   1.000
_cell.length_b   1.000
_cell.length_c   1.000
_cell.angle_alpha   90.00
_cell.angle_beta   90.00
_cell.angle_gamma   90.00
#
_symmetry.space_group_name_H-M   'P 1'
#
loop_
_entity.id
_entity.type
_entity.pdbx_description
1 polymer ?
#
loop_
_entity_poly.entity_id
_entity_poly.type
_entity_poly.pdbx_seq_one_letter_code
_entity_poly.pdbx_strand_id
1 'polypeptide(L)'
;MIKLNQRCEQLLEIAKKIRNNMMISYLTAFARSRRNEPGDRDEALSILEHLCHTKKTESELSNDVICLCGRIYKDKYTESFCQDQESLDKAIEWYRRGFAADPNIYAGINLLFLLAIKTEDLKRNNEAYRIIIQLNALLGKKGRSLRDLTDYWDVATYFELHAVQRDWSKACLAALHMYLLNPPIWYLKSTINNLKILHQATRMRNQKKLQQQRSIISDDEDVYSFWIDHQVHFVYEII
;
A
#
# COMPACT_ATOMS: atom_id res chain seq x y z
N MET A 1 -11.44 -43.84 27.72
CA MET A 1 -11.05 -42.42 27.94
C MET A 1 -9.58 -42.12 27.58
N ILE A 2 -8.60 -42.88 28.06
CA ILE A 2 -7.15 -42.59 27.85
C ILE A 2 -6.74 -42.46 26.36
N LYS A 3 -7.17 -43.40 25.49
CA LYS A 3 -6.88 -43.34 24.04
C LYS A 3 -7.53 -42.16 23.31
N LEU A 4 -8.67 -41.66 23.80
CA LEU A 4 -9.33 -40.49 23.22
C LEU A 4 -8.57 -39.22 23.58
N ASN A 5 -8.12 -39.10 24.84
CA ASN A 5 -7.32 -37.97 25.29
C ASN A 5 -5.98 -37.86 24.54
N GLN A 6 -5.26 -38.98 24.35
CA GLN A 6 -4.02 -39.00 23.57
C GLN A 6 -4.23 -38.57 22.10
N ARG A 7 -5.36 -38.97 21.49
CA ARG A 7 -5.69 -38.52 20.12
C ARG A 7 -6.01 -37.01 20.07
N CYS A 8 -6.72 -36.48 21.07
CA CYS A 8 -6.97 -35.04 21.17
C CYS A 8 -5.67 -34.24 21.33
N GLU A 9 -4.73 -34.70 22.15
CA GLU A 9 -3.41 -34.07 22.33
C GLU A 9 -2.59 -34.09 21.03
N GLN A 10 -2.59 -35.20 20.30
CA GLN A 10 -1.92 -35.31 19.00
C GLN A 10 -2.53 -34.37 17.96
N LEU A 11 -3.87 -34.26 17.90
CA LEU A 11 -4.57 -33.33 17.01
C LEU A 11 -4.26 -31.87 17.37
N LEU A 12 -4.20 -31.54 18.67
CA LEU A 12 -3.78 -30.22 19.15
C LEU A 12 -2.35 -29.89 18.72
N GLU A 13 -1.43 -30.85 18.80
CA GLU A 13 -0.04 -30.65 18.41
C GLU A 13 0.13 -30.46 16.89
N ILE A 14 -0.60 -31.24 16.09
CA ILE A 14 -0.65 -31.06 14.63
C ILE A 14 -1.26 -29.69 14.29
N ALA A 15 -2.38 -29.32 14.93
CA ALA A 15 -3.02 -28.03 14.72
C ALA A 15 -2.09 -26.86 15.09
N LYS A 16 -1.31 -26.98 16.17
CA LYS A 16 -0.27 -26.01 16.54
C LYS A 16 0.83 -25.93 15.48
N LYS A 17 1.33 -27.06 14.99
CA LYS A 17 2.36 -27.09 13.93
C LYS A 17 1.88 -26.45 12.63
N ILE A 18 0.64 -26.70 12.23
CA ILE A 18 0.02 -26.08 11.05
C ILE A 18 -0.13 -24.57 11.28
N ARG A 19 -0.66 -24.15 12.43
CA ARG A 19 -0.85 -22.73 12.77
C ARG A 19 0.47 -21.95 12.87
N ASN A 20 1.52 -22.61 13.33
CA ASN A 20 2.86 -22.02 13.44
C ASN A 20 3.68 -22.14 12.14
N ASN A 21 3.15 -22.83 11.11
CA ASN A 21 3.76 -22.85 9.80
C ASN A 21 3.49 -21.51 9.10
N MET A 22 4.57 -20.77 8.83
CA MET A 22 4.49 -19.42 8.28
C MET A 22 3.79 -19.36 6.94
N MET A 23 4.09 -20.29 6.01
CA MET A 23 3.52 -20.27 4.67
C MET A 23 2.03 -20.59 4.69
N ILE A 24 1.62 -21.59 5.46
CA ILE A 24 0.20 -21.96 5.58
C ILE A 24 -0.60 -20.82 6.19
N SER A 25 -0.09 -20.24 7.28
CA SER A 25 -0.76 -19.12 7.95
C SER A 25 -0.78 -17.85 7.08
N TYR A 26 0.29 -17.56 6.33
CA TYR A 26 0.32 -16.49 5.33
C TYR A 26 -0.75 -16.70 4.25
N LEU A 27 -0.79 -17.87 3.60
CA LEU A 27 -1.76 -18.16 2.54
C LEU A 27 -3.20 -18.13 3.06
N THR A 28 -3.42 -18.61 4.29
CA THR A 28 -4.72 -18.59 4.95
C THR A 28 -5.18 -17.14 5.19
N ALA A 29 -4.32 -16.31 5.77
CA ALA A 29 -4.61 -14.90 6.01
C ALA A 29 -4.81 -14.12 4.70
N PHE A 30 -3.99 -14.40 3.69
CA PHE A 30 -4.12 -13.80 2.36
C PHE A 30 -5.47 -14.14 1.73
N ALA A 31 -5.83 -15.42 1.68
CA ALA A 31 -7.10 -15.87 1.11
C ALA A 31 -8.30 -15.23 1.81
N ARG A 32 -8.28 -15.16 3.15
CA ARG A 32 -9.34 -14.50 3.94
C ARG A 32 -9.41 -13.01 3.66
N SER A 33 -8.27 -12.32 3.68
CA SER A 33 -8.19 -10.89 3.34
C SER A 33 -8.77 -10.59 1.95
N ARG A 34 -8.55 -11.48 0.97
CA ARG A 34 -9.11 -11.35 -0.38
C ARG A 34 -10.59 -11.68 -0.45
N ARG A 35 -11.08 -12.64 0.35
CA ARG A 35 -12.50 -13.01 0.41
C ARG A 35 -13.35 -11.91 1.06
N ASN A 36 -12.83 -11.27 2.11
CA ASN A 36 -13.42 -10.10 2.77
C ASN A 36 -14.88 -10.29 3.23
N GLU A 37 -15.23 -11.48 3.72
CA GLU A 37 -16.51 -11.67 4.44
C GLU A 37 -16.44 -11.01 5.83
N PRO A 38 -17.58 -10.73 6.49
CA PRO A 38 -17.58 -10.17 7.83
C PRO A 38 -16.67 -10.95 8.80
N GLY A 39 -15.69 -10.26 9.39
CA GLY A 39 -14.70 -10.85 10.31
C GLY A 39 -13.44 -11.41 9.66
N ASP A 40 -13.38 -11.62 8.35
CA ASP A 40 -12.24 -12.26 7.68
C ASP A 40 -10.92 -11.49 7.86
N ARG A 41 -10.97 -10.16 7.80
CA ARG A 41 -9.76 -9.33 7.94
C ARG A 41 -9.24 -9.30 9.36
N ASP A 42 -10.12 -9.28 10.34
CA ASP A 42 -9.72 -9.27 11.75
C ASP A 42 -9.13 -10.65 12.13
N GLU A 43 -9.71 -11.74 11.62
CA GLU A 43 -9.12 -13.08 11.73
C GLU A 43 -7.76 -13.18 11.01
N ALA A 44 -7.65 -12.64 9.79
CA ALA A 44 -6.41 -12.63 9.04
C ALA A 44 -5.31 -11.85 9.79
N LEU A 45 -5.62 -10.68 10.34
CA LEU A 45 -4.71 -9.91 11.18
C LEU A 45 -4.31 -10.69 12.43
N SER A 46 -5.25 -11.33 13.13
CA SER A 46 -4.95 -12.14 14.30
C SER A 46 -3.96 -13.28 13.99
N ILE A 47 -4.12 -13.96 12.85
CA ILE A 47 -3.19 -15.00 12.38
C ILE A 47 -1.80 -14.41 12.14
N LEU A 48 -1.72 -13.30 11.41
CA LEU A 48 -0.45 -12.67 11.04
C LEU A 48 0.28 -12.06 12.24
N GLU A 49 -0.44 -11.39 13.13
CA GLU A 49 0.09 -10.84 14.36
C GLU A 49 0.59 -11.97 15.28
N HIS A 50 -0.13 -13.08 15.40
CA HIS A 50 0.35 -14.25 16.12
C HIS A 50 1.64 -14.82 15.52
N LEU A 51 1.74 -14.91 14.19
CA LEU A 51 2.99 -15.29 13.53
C LEU A 51 4.13 -14.32 13.86
N CYS A 52 3.88 -13.01 13.83
CA CYS A 52 4.86 -11.98 14.15
C CYS A 52 5.35 -12.06 15.60
N HIS A 53 4.49 -12.42 16.56
CA HIS A 53 4.87 -12.55 17.97
C HIS A 53 5.57 -13.88 18.31
N THR A 54 5.32 -14.94 17.55
CA THR A 54 5.91 -16.27 17.81
C THR A 54 7.33 -16.43 17.27
N LYS A 55 7.77 -15.54 16.36
CA LYS A 55 9.16 -15.51 15.86
C LYS A 55 10.03 -14.62 16.73
N LYS A 56 11.26 -15.05 17.00
CA LYS A 56 12.14 -14.41 17.99
C LYS A 56 12.80 -13.16 17.45
N THR A 57 12.99 -13.07 16.14
CA THR A 57 13.62 -11.94 15.48
C THR A 57 12.86 -11.56 14.21
N GLU A 58 12.93 -10.29 13.83
CA GLU A 58 12.32 -9.81 12.58
C GLU A 58 12.97 -10.43 11.34
N SER A 59 14.24 -10.84 11.44
CA SER A 59 14.95 -11.57 10.39
C SER A 59 14.38 -12.96 10.10
N GLU A 60 13.62 -13.53 11.03
CA GLU A 60 12.90 -14.79 10.85
C GLU A 60 11.51 -14.59 10.19
N LEU A 61 11.04 -13.35 10.04
CA LEU A 61 9.76 -13.04 9.41
C LEU A 61 9.99 -12.68 7.94
N SER A 62 9.22 -13.31 7.04
CA SER A 62 9.17 -12.86 5.65
C SER A 62 8.55 -11.45 5.59
N ASN A 63 9.15 -10.58 4.78
CA ASN A 63 8.60 -9.26 4.48
C ASN A 63 7.17 -9.36 3.91
N ASP A 64 6.84 -10.45 3.22
CA ASP A 64 5.49 -10.71 2.72
C ASP A 64 4.44 -10.77 3.84
N VAL A 65 4.79 -11.35 4.99
CA VAL A 65 3.90 -11.44 6.16
C VAL A 65 3.67 -10.04 6.74
N ILE A 66 4.74 -9.28 6.91
CA ILE A 66 4.71 -7.93 7.49
C ILE A 66 3.91 -6.99 6.57
N CYS A 67 4.20 -7.01 5.27
CA CYS A 67 3.50 -6.18 4.30
C CYS A 67 2.05 -6.62 4.06
N LEU A 68 1.69 -7.89 4.32
CA LEU A 68 0.29 -8.32 4.28
C LEU A 68 -0.52 -7.68 5.41
N CYS A 69 0.03 -7.54 6.62
CA CYS A 69 -0.61 -6.76 7.68
C CYS A 69 -0.87 -5.31 7.21
N GLY A 70 0.17 -4.66 6.66
CA GLY A 70 0.06 -3.30 6.12
C GLY A 70 -1.01 -3.19 5.03
N ARG A 71 -1.08 -4.19 4.15
CA ARG A 71 -2.11 -4.26 3.09
C ARG A 71 -3.52 -4.37 3.66
N ILE A 72 -3.75 -5.23 4.64
CA ILE A 72 -5.08 -5.40 5.24
C ILE A 72 -5.54 -4.09 5.89
N TYR A 73 -4.66 -3.41 6.62
CA TYR A 73 -4.98 -2.10 7.20
C TYR A 73 -5.21 -1.02 6.13
N LYS A 74 -4.42 -1.01 5.05
CA LYS A 74 -4.66 -0.13 3.88
C LYS A 74 -6.02 -0.39 3.25
N ASP A 75 -6.43 -1.65 3.12
CA ASP A 75 -7.72 -2.03 2.57
C ASP A 75 -8.86 -1.58 3.50
N LYS A 76 -8.72 -1.74 4.84
CA LYS A 76 -9.68 -1.21 5.84
C LYS A 76 -9.82 0.32 5.73
N TYR A 77 -8.71 1.05 5.63
CA TYR A 77 -8.73 2.49 5.40
C TYR A 77 -9.46 2.88 4.12
N THR A 78 -9.16 2.19 3.01
CA THR A 78 -9.77 2.44 1.71
C THR A 78 -11.28 2.23 1.74
N GLU A 79 -11.73 1.12 2.32
CA GLU A 79 -13.14 0.74 2.39
C GLU A 79 -13.95 1.59 3.37
N SER A 80 -13.28 2.19 4.36
CA SER A 80 -13.89 3.22 5.21
C SER A 80 -14.07 4.57 4.50
N PHE A 81 -13.93 4.62 3.16
CA PHE A 81 -13.90 5.86 2.37
C PHE A 81 -12.88 6.87 2.90
N CYS A 82 -11.69 6.36 3.25
CA CYS A 82 -10.57 7.16 3.75
C CYS A 82 -10.82 7.84 5.12
N GLN A 83 -11.75 7.31 5.93
CA GLN A 83 -12.12 7.89 7.23
C GLN A 83 -11.39 7.25 8.41
N ASP A 84 -11.07 5.95 8.35
CA ASP A 84 -10.42 5.19 9.42
C ASP A 84 -8.93 5.53 9.54
N GLN A 85 -8.64 6.62 10.24
CA GLN A 85 -7.27 7.10 10.46
C GLN A 85 -6.43 6.13 11.30
N GLU A 86 -7.05 5.31 12.14
CA GLU A 86 -6.33 4.31 12.94
C GLU A 86 -5.77 3.22 12.02
N SER A 87 -6.59 2.71 11.09
CA SER A 87 -6.10 1.76 10.07
C SER A 87 -5.02 2.39 9.19
N LEU A 88 -5.11 3.69 8.85
CA LEU A 88 -4.04 4.36 8.12
C LEU A 88 -2.72 4.37 8.90
N ASP A 89 -2.75 4.70 10.19
CA ASP A 89 -1.56 4.76 11.03
C ASP A 89 -0.94 3.36 11.22
N LYS A 90 -1.77 2.35 11.43
CA LYS A 90 -1.33 0.94 11.50
C LYS A 90 -0.73 0.47 10.18
N ALA A 91 -1.33 0.83 9.04
CA ALA A 91 -0.77 0.48 7.73
C ALA A 91 0.64 1.08 7.54
N ILE A 92 0.81 2.36 7.91
CA ILE A 92 2.12 3.05 7.86
C ILE A 92 3.13 2.33 8.75
N GLU A 93 2.77 1.97 9.98
CA GLU A 93 3.64 1.27 10.91
C GLU A 93 4.11 -0.08 10.34
N TRP A 94 3.19 -0.88 9.81
CA TRP A 94 3.51 -2.19 9.23
C TRP A 94 4.42 -2.07 8.00
N TYR A 95 4.12 -1.14 7.07
CA TYR A 95 4.98 -0.94 5.91
C TYR A 95 6.35 -0.34 6.29
N ARG A 96 6.41 0.54 7.29
CA ARG A 96 7.68 1.05 7.84
C ARG A 96 8.53 -0.07 8.40
N ARG A 97 7.92 -0.98 9.16
CA ARG A 97 8.58 -2.17 9.70
C ARG A 97 9.09 -3.09 8.58
N GLY A 98 8.25 -3.38 7.58
CA GLY A 98 8.64 -4.24 6.44
C GLY A 98 9.77 -3.63 5.61
N PHE A 99 9.72 -2.32 5.37
CA PHE A 99 10.75 -1.62 4.62
C PHE A 99 12.07 -1.51 5.39
N ALA A 100 12.03 -1.36 6.72
CA ALA A 100 13.23 -1.33 7.56
C ALA A 100 13.91 -2.70 7.64
N ALA A 101 13.12 -3.79 7.67
CA ALA A 101 13.63 -5.16 7.72
C ALA A 101 14.31 -5.58 6.41
N ASP A 102 13.67 -5.29 5.28
CA ASP A 102 14.19 -5.58 3.94
C ASP A 102 13.67 -4.54 2.92
N PRO A 103 14.50 -3.54 2.55
CA PRO A 103 14.08 -2.51 1.60
C PRO A 103 13.79 -3.07 0.20
N ASN A 104 12.52 -3.09 -0.19
CA ASN A 104 12.08 -3.47 -1.53
C ASN A 104 11.03 -2.52 -2.10
N ILE A 105 10.80 -2.65 -3.41
CA ILE A 105 9.90 -1.78 -4.17
C ILE A 105 8.48 -1.81 -3.60
N TYR A 106 7.95 -3.00 -3.31
CA TYR A 106 6.57 -3.18 -2.85
C TYR A 106 6.30 -2.51 -1.50
N ALA A 107 7.16 -2.72 -0.52
CA ALA A 107 7.03 -2.09 0.79
C ALA A 107 7.24 -0.56 0.70
N GLY A 108 8.27 -0.14 -0.04
CA GLY A 108 8.65 1.26 -0.15
C GLY A 108 7.57 2.13 -0.82
N ILE A 109 6.98 1.68 -1.93
CA ILE A 109 5.98 2.47 -2.64
C ILE A 109 4.68 2.59 -1.84
N ASN A 110 4.24 1.51 -1.18
CA ASN A 110 3.06 1.56 -0.31
C ASN A 110 3.29 2.46 0.90
N LEU A 111 4.48 2.42 1.52
CA LEU A 111 4.83 3.32 2.61
C LEU A 111 4.81 4.78 2.16
N LEU A 112 5.48 5.09 1.04
CA LEU A 112 5.52 6.45 0.49
C LEU A 112 4.11 6.97 0.15
N PHE A 113 3.29 6.12 -0.46
CA PHE A 113 1.90 6.42 -0.80
C PHE A 113 1.07 6.77 0.45
N LEU A 114 1.15 5.96 1.51
CA LEU A 114 0.43 6.23 2.76
C LEU A 114 0.96 7.48 3.47
N LEU A 115 2.27 7.74 3.41
CA LEU A 115 2.86 8.98 3.92
C LEU A 115 2.36 10.21 3.15
N ALA A 116 2.13 10.11 1.85
CA ALA A 116 1.53 11.17 1.03
C ALA A 116 0.08 11.46 1.45
N ILE A 117 -0.66 10.41 1.82
CA ILE A 117 -2.03 10.51 2.35
C ILE A 117 -2.05 11.13 3.75
N LYS A 118 -1.08 10.83 4.62
CA LYS A 118 -1.03 11.33 5.99
C LYS A 118 -0.43 12.73 6.11
N THR A 119 0.61 13.04 5.34
CA THR A 119 1.41 14.25 5.50
C THR A 119 0.92 15.39 4.62
N GLU A 120 0.85 16.60 5.16
CA GLU A 120 0.46 17.80 4.40
C GLU A 120 1.45 18.16 3.29
N ASP A 121 2.74 18.26 3.64
CA ASP A 121 3.82 18.57 2.73
C ASP A 121 4.83 17.39 2.71
N LEU A 122 4.64 16.51 1.72
CA LEU A 122 5.51 15.35 1.53
C LEU A 122 6.96 15.76 1.24
N LYS A 123 7.20 16.93 0.63
CA LYS A 123 8.55 17.41 0.27
C LYS A 123 9.38 17.76 1.51
N ARG A 124 8.72 18.15 2.62
CA ARG A 124 9.36 18.41 3.92
C ARG A 124 9.52 17.16 4.79
N ASN A 125 8.98 16.02 4.36
CA ASN A 125 9.06 14.79 5.12
C ASN A 125 10.38 14.05 4.83
N ASN A 126 11.30 14.06 5.82
CA ASN A 126 12.61 13.42 5.71
C ASN A 126 12.53 11.90 5.47
N GLU A 127 11.53 11.23 6.03
CA GLU A 127 11.32 9.79 5.81
C GLU A 127 10.93 9.54 4.35
N ALA A 128 9.96 10.29 3.83
CA ALA A 128 9.53 10.20 2.43
C ALA A 128 10.68 10.46 1.46
N TYR A 129 11.51 11.48 1.71
CA TYR A 129 12.69 11.77 0.89
C TYR A 129 13.67 10.58 0.83
N ARG A 130 13.95 9.95 1.98
CA ARG A 130 14.82 8.76 2.03
C ARG A 130 14.22 7.57 1.28
N ILE A 131 12.92 7.35 1.40
CA ILE A 131 12.21 6.29 0.69
C ILE A 131 12.27 6.53 -0.82
N ILE A 132 12.04 7.78 -1.28
CA ILE A 132 12.13 8.17 -2.70
C ILE A 132 13.53 7.86 -3.26
N ILE A 133 14.61 8.19 -2.54
CA ILE A 133 15.97 7.87 -2.98
C ILE A 133 16.15 6.35 -3.14
N GLN A 134 15.72 5.58 -2.15
CA GLN A 134 15.85 4.12 -2.18
C GLN A 134 15.01 3.49 -3.30
N LEU A 135 13.77 3.95 -3.51
CA LEU A 135 12.93 3.49 -4.61
C LEU A 135 13.55 3.80 -5.97
N ASN A 136 14.11 4.99 -6.17
CA ASN A 136 14.83 5.32 -7.40
C ASN A 136 16.05 4.42 -7.61
N ALA A 137 16.80 4.10 -6.55
CA ALA A 137 17.93 3.19 -6.64
C ALA A 137 17.49 1.75 -6.97
N LEU A 138 16.38 1.28 -6.40
CA LEU A 138 15.81 -0.04 -6.66
C LEU A 138 15.27 -0.16 -8.09
N LEU A 139 14.51 0.84 -8.56
CA LEU A 139 14.05 0.91 -9.96
C LEU A 139 15.22 1.04 -10.93
N GLY A 140 16.26 1.80 -10.58
CA GLY A 140 17.48 1.94 -11.38
C GLY A 140 18.23 0.62 -11.61
N LYS A 141 18.09 -0.35 -10.70
CA LYS A 141 18.62 -1.73 -10.88
C LYS A 141 17.77 -2.55 -11.86
N LYS A 142 16.50 -2.19 -12.06
CA LYS A 142 15.57 -2.85 -13.00
C LYS A 142 15.69 -2.29 -14.41
N GLY A 143 15.95 -0.99 -14.53
CA GLY A 143 16.14 -0.31 -15.81
C GLY A 143 16.74 1.08 -15.62
N ARG A 144 17.50 1.57 -16.61
CA ARG A 144 18.16 2.89 -16.54
C ARG A 144 17.18 4.03 -16.83
N SER A 145 16.09 3.72 -17.51
CA SER A 145 15.03 4.65 -17.89
C SER A 145 13.68 3.96 -17.86
N LEU A 146 12.59 4.74 -17.90
CA LEU A 146 11.24 4.22 -18.01
C LEU A 146 11.06 3.24 -19.17
N ARG A 147 11.77 3.44 -20.28
CA ARG A 147 11.69 2.58 -21.48
C ARG A 147 12.31 1.20 -21.29
N ASP A 148 13.22 1.07 -20.33
CA ASP A 148 13.89 -0.19 -20.04
C ASP A 148 13.06 -1.07 -19.09
N LEU A 149 12.05 -0.50 -18.44
CA LEU A 149 11.15 -1.22 -17.55
C LEU A 149 10.11 -1.99 -18.38
N THR A 150 10.20 -3.32 -18.34
CA THR A 150 9.30 -4.21 -19.09
C THR A 150 8.28 -4.92 -18.19
N ASP A 151 8.52 -4.95 -16.88
CA ASP A 151 7.56 -5.43 -15.90
C ASP A 151 6.53 -4.35 -15.55
N TYR A 152 5.25 -4.72 -15.56
CA TYR A 152 4.16 -3.80 -15.25
C TYR A 152 4.31 -3.17 -13.87
N TRP A 153 4.68 -3.94 -12.84
CA TRP A 153 4.74 -3.45 -11.47
C TRP A 153 5.90 -2.48 -11.27
N ASP A 154 7.01 -2.68 -11.98
CA ASP A 154 8.11 -1.70 -12.02
C ASP A 154 7.63 -0.37 -12.66
N VAL A 155 6.89 -0.42 -13.77
CA VAL A 155 6.30 0.78 -14.41
C VAL A 155 5.23 1.43 -13.53
N ALA A 156 4.36 0.65 -12.89
CA ALA A 156 3.33 1.14 -11.98
C ALA A 156 3.94 1.79 -10.73
N THR A 157 5.04 1.25 -10.21
CA THR A 157 5.81 1.88 -9.13
C THR A 157 6.39 3.21 -9.59
N TYR A 158 6.98 3.28 -10.78
CA TYR A 158 7.49 4.53 -11.35
C TYR A 158 6.36 5.57 -11.48
N PHE A 159 5.19 5.14 -11.99
CA PHE A 159 3.99 5.96 -12.06
C PHE A 159 3.58 6.51 -10.68
N GLU A 160 3.40 5.64 -9.69
CA GLU A 160 2.97 6.01 -8.34
C GLU A 160 3.99 6.95 -7.66
N LEU A 161 5.28 6.67 -7.81
CA LEU A 161 6.38 7.48 -7.28
C LEU A 161 6.34 8.91 -7.81
N HIS A 162 6.03 9.09 -9.09
CA HIS A 162 5.93 10.42 -9.70
C HIS A 162 4.57 11.09 -9.40
N ALA A 163 3.49 10.32 -9.32
CA ALA A 163 2.16 10.83 -8.96
C ALA A 163 2.15 11.41 -7.53
N VAL A 164 2.74 10.73 -6.53
CA VAL A 164 2.82 11.25 -5.15
C VAL A 164 3.68 12.51 -5.04
N GLN A 165 4.66 12.66 -5.93
CA GLN A 165 5.50 13.87 -6.02
C GLN A 165 4.88 14.97 -6.89
N ARG A 166 3.72 14.71 -7.51
CA ARG A 166 3.04 15.60 -8.47
C ARG A 166 3.89 15.94 -9.70
N ASP A 167 4.76 15.02 -10.12
CA ASP A 167 5.50 15.08 -11.39
C ASP A 167 4.65 14.43 -12.50
N TRP A 168 3.59 15.15 -12.88
CA TRP A 168 2.57 14.62 -13.80
C TRP A 168 3.11 14.34 -15.20
N SER A 169 4.14 15.07 -15.64
CA SER A 169 4.81 14.80 -16.91
C SER A 169 5.37 13.38 -16.97
N LYS A 170 6.07 12.94 -15.92
CA LYS A 170 6.59 11.56 -15.83
C LYS A 170 5.51 10.55 -15.53
N ALA A 171 4.51 10.90 -14.72
CA ALA A 171 3.38 10.03 -14.44
C ALA A 171 2.60 9.71 -15.72
N CYS A 172 2.31 10.69 -16.58
CA CYS A 172 1.61 10.47 -17.85
C CYS A 172 2.41 9.55 -18.80
N LEU A 173 3.73 9.73 -18.89
CA LEU A 173 4.58 8.85 -19.69
C LEU A 173 4.55 7.40 -19.16
N ALA A 174 4.55 7.23 -17.84
CA ALA A 174 4.46 5.92 -17.22
C ALA A 174 3.07 5.29 -17.40
N ALA A 175 2.00 6.08 -17.35
CA ALA A 175 0.64 5.63 -17.65
C ALA A 175 0.51 5.12 -19.08
N LEU A 176 1.04 5.86 -20.05
CA LEU A 176 1.10 5.40 -21.43
C LEU A 176 1.91 4.11 -21.56
N HIS A 177 3.05 4.01 -20.86
CA HIS A 177 3.85 2.79 -20.89
C HIS A 177 3.10 1.60 -20.26
N MET A 178 2.39 1.79 -19.15
CA MET A 178 1.53 0.77 -18.54
C MET A 178 0.47 0.26 -19.52
N TYR A 179 -0.18 1.16 -20.25
CA TYR A 179 -1.16 0.81 -21.28
C TYR A 179 -0.51 -0.02 -22.41
N LEU A 180 0.65 0.42 -22.91
CA LEU A 180 1.37 -0.26 -23.99
C LEU A 180 1.89 -1.67 -23.62
N LEU A 181 2.12 -1.94 -22.32
CA LEU A 181 2.46 -3.29 -21.85
C LEU A 181 1.28 -4.28 -21.95
N ASN A 182 0.07 -3.80 -22.24
CA ASN A 182 -1.16 -4.59 -22.37
C ASN A 182 -1.38 -5.60 -21.20
N PRO A 183 -1.36 -5.12 -19.95
CA PRO A 183 -1.52 -5.99 -18.78
C PRO A 183 -2.97 -6.47 -18.63
N PRO A 184 -3.22 -7.52 -17.83
CA PRO A 184 -4.57 -7.88 -17.42
C PRO A 184 -5.28 -6.69 -16.74
N ILE A 185 -6.56 -6.49 -17.03
CA ILE A 185 -7.37 -5.35 -16.54
C ILE A 185 -7.27 -5.16 -15.01
N TRP A 186 -7.14 -6.26 -14.26
CA TRP A 186 -7.09 -6.19 -12.81
C TRP A 186 -5.81 -5.53 -12.27
N TYR A 187 -4.71 -5.52 -13.03
CA TYR A 187 -3.49 -4.77 -12.71
C TYR A 187 -3.79 -3.26 -12.74
N LEU A 188 -4.35 -2.78 -13.85
CA LEU A 188 -4.72 -1.38 -14.05
C LEU A 188 -5.70 -0.91 -12.97
N LYS A 189 -6.72 -1.73 -12.67
CA LYS A 189 -7.71 -1.44 -11.63
C LYS A 189 -7.06 -1.21 -10.26
N SER A 190 -6.01 -1.96 -9.92
CA SER A 190 -5.29 -1.79 -8.66
C SER A 190 -4.57 -0.44 -8.59
N THR A 191 -3.85 -0.07 -9.65
CA THR A 191 -3.09 1.20 -9.73
C THR A 191 -4.03 2.40 -9.77
N ILE A 192 -5.12 2.31 -10.54
CA ILE A 192 -6.18 3.32 -10.57
C ILE A 192 -6.80 3.52 -9.20
N ASN A 193 -7.09 2.44 -8.46
CA ASN A 193 -7.66 2.56 -7.12
C ASN A 193 -6.72 3.30 -6.16
N ASN A 194 -5.40 3.06 -6.23
CA ASN A 194 -4.42 3.84 -5.47
C ASN A 194 -4.51 5.34 -5.81
N LEU A 195 -4.57 5.69 -7.10
CA LEU A 195 -4.69 7.10 -7.52
C LEU A 195 -5.98 7.75 -7.00
N LYS A 196 -7.12 7.04 -7.05
CA LYS A 196 -8.41 7.50 -6.52
C LYS A 196 -8.33 7.84 -5.03
N ILE A 197 -7.71 6.97 -4.25
CA ILE A 197 -7.53 7.15 -2.80
C ILE A 197 -6.67 8.39 -2.53
N LEU A 198 -5.54 8.54 -3.24
CA LEU A 198 -4.64 9.70 -3.08
C LEU A 198 -5.37 11.01 -3.41
N HIS A 199 -6.14 11.02 -4.49
CA HIS A 199 -6.94 12.16 -4.89
C HIS A 199 -8.01 12.50 -3.84
N GLN A 200 -8.79 11.51 -3.41
CA GLN A 200 -9.84 11.67 -2.39
C GLN A 200 -9.26 12.19 -1.06
N ALA A 201 -8.17 11.60 -0.57
CA ALA A 201 -7.52 12.02 0.66
C ALA A 201 -7.02 13.47 0.58
N THR A 202 -6.43 13.86 -0.55
CA THR A 202 -5.98 15.24 -0.80
C THR A 202 -7.16 16.21 -0.78
N ARG A 203 -8.26 15.87 -1.47
CA ARG A 203 -9.47 16.69 -1.52
C ARG A 203 -10.10 16.87 -0.14
N MET A 204 -10.25 15.81 0.64
CA MET A 204 -10.80 15.90 2.00
C MET A 204 -9.94 16.78 2.91
N ARG A 205 -8.62 16.72 2.79
CA ARG A 205 -7.69 17.57 3.53
C ARG A 205 -7.88 19.05 3.16
N ASN A 206 -7.94 19.35 1.86
CA ASN A 206 -8.16 20.72 1.38
C ASN A 206 -9.51 21.27 1.83
N GLN A 207 -10.58 20.45 1.81
CA GLN A 207 -11.89 20.84 2.34
C GLN A 207 -11.86 21.17 3.84
N LYS A 208 -11.13 20.38 4.65
CA LYS A 208 -10.94 20.69 6.08
C LYS A 208 -10.17 22.00 6.28
N LYS A 209 -9.15 22.27 5.46
CA LYS A 209 -8.43 23.56 5.48
C LYS A 209 -9.33 24.73 5.12
N LEU A 210 -10.12 24.61 4.05
CA LEU A 210 -11.09 25.63 3.63
C LEU A 210 -12.17 25.90 4.69
N GLN A 211 -12.61 24.88 5.42
CA GLN A 211 -13.55 25.04 6.54
C GLN A 211 -12.90 25.72 7.75
N GLN A 212 -11.59 25.52 7.97
CA GLN A 212 -10.81 26.18 9.03
C GLN A 212 -10.35 27.60 8.65
N GLN A 213 -10.20 27.89 7.35
CA GLN A 213 -9.80 29.19 6.79
C GLN A 213 -10.99 29.91 6.14
N ARG A 214 -12.14 29.99 6.82
CA ARG A 214 -13.18 30.98 6.47
C ARG A 214 -12.74 32.40 6.84
N SER A 215 -11.68 32.87 6.21
CA SER A 215 -11.35 34.26 5.95
C SER A 215 -10.25 34.30 4.89
N ILE A 216 -10.62 34.73 3.67
CA ILE A 216 -9.77 34.99 2.49
C ILE A 216 -9.48 33.72 1.65
N ILE A 217 -10.37 33.45 0.69
CA ILE A 217 -10.09 32.52 -0.44
C ILE A 217 -9.42 33.37 -1.54
N SER A 218 -8.26 32.92 -2.05
CA SER A 218 -7.62 33.52 -3.24
C SER A 218 -7.85 32.65 -4.48
N ASP A 219 -7.97 33.30 -5.63
CA ASP A 219 -8.33 32.72 -6.94
C ASP A 219 -7.34 31.65 -7.48
N ASP A 220 -6.17 31.49 -6.85
CA ASP A 220 -5.12 30.55 -7.28
C ASP A 220 -5.42 29.07 -6.92
N GLU A 221 -6.26 28.80 -5.91
CA GLU A 221 -6.57 27.42 -5.49
C GLU A 221 -7.56 26.71 -6.43
N ASP A 222 -8.44 27.45 -7.10
CA ASP A 222 -9.40 26.89 -8.07
C ASP A 222 -8.70 26.42 -9.35
N VAL A 223 -7.67 27.15 -9.79
CA VAL A 223 -6.81 26.75 -10.92
C VAL A 223 -6.02 25.49 -10.56
N TYR A 224 -5.50 25.40 -9.34
CA TYR A 224 -4.78 24.22 -8.86
C TYR A 224 -5.66 22.96 -8.80
N SER A 225 -6.86 23.07 -8.22
CA SER A 225 -7.86 21.99 -8.20
C SER A 225 -8.27 21.57 -9.62
N PHE A 226 -8.52 22.53 -10.52
CA PHE A 226 -8.87 22.28 -11.92
C PHE A 226 -7.81 21.46 -12.67
N TRP A 227 -6.53 21.84 -12.55
CA TRP A 227 -5.43 21.14 -13.24
C TRP A 227 -5.16 19.75 -12.67
N ILE A 228 -5.29 19.58 -11.35
CA ILE A 228 -5.16 18.25 -10.73
C ILE A 228 -6.31 17.34 -11.20
N ASP A 229 -7.54 17.84 -11.21
CA ASP A 229 -8.70 17.07 -11.67
C ASP A 229 -8.57 16.70 -13.16
N HIS A 230 -8.12 17.63 -14.01
CA HIS A 230 -7.92 17.37 -15.44
C HIS A 230 -6.74 16.43 -15.72
N GLN A 231 -5.62 16.56 -15.02
CA GLN A 231 -4.46 15.68 -15.24
C GLN A 231 -4.71 14.27 -14.72
N VAL A 232 -5.44 14.14 -13.61
CA VAL A 232 -5.93 12.85 -13.12
C VAL A 232 -6.94 12.23 -14.10
N HIS A 233 -7.84 13.04 -14.68
CA HIS A 233 -8.77 12.59 -15.73
C HIS A 233 -8.05 12.12 -16.99
N PHE A 234 -7.02 12.84 -17.44
CA PHE A 234 -6.22 12.46 -18.60
C PHE A 234 -5.48 11.14 -18.38
N VAL A 235 -4.92 10.92 -17.18
CA VAL A 235 -4.34 9.62 -16.82
C VAL A 235 -5.39 8.51 -16.81
N TYR A 236 -6.65 8.80 -16.43
CA TYR A 236 -7.75 7.83 -16.56
C TYR A 236 -8.14 7.55 -18.01
N GLU A 237 -8.02 8.51 -18.93
CA GLU A 237 -8.32 8.28 -20.34
C GLU A 237 -7.24 7.47 -21.05
N ILE A 238 -6.01 7.51 -20.55
CA ILE A 238 -4.88 6.73 -21.09
C ILE A 238 -4.92 5.27 -20.67
N ILE A 239 -5.46 4.96 -19.47
CA ILE A 239 -5.45 3.62 -18.88
C ILE A 239 -6.77 2.89 -19.09
#